data_AF-A0A2N8HBR5-F1
#
_entry.id   AF-A0A2N8HBR5-F1
#
_cell.length_a   1.000
_cell.length_b   1.000
_cell.length_c   1.000
_cell.angle_alpha   90.00
_cell.angle_beta   90.00
_cell.angle_gamma   90.00
#
_symmetry.space_group_name_H-M   'P 1'
#
loop_
_entity.id
_entity.type
_entity.pdbx_description
1 polymer ?
#
loop_
_entity_poly.entity_id
_entity_poly.type
_entity_poly.pdbx_seq_one_letter_code
_entity_poly.pdbx_strand_id
1 'polypeptide(L)'
;MSLGNGSFYGTLNINEAYIKWGETILYSLDMSANTENLRLAYVTGNEQEGLKGGYYVWLGDMLIGEALSVTSGSGCNGVIIQYDGRGNAILKDLSMDGTGSYAPTTSGLVNENNAFVSAGADAGGSSSTPEGNIAWPETGFTHTAANQNCSGAFNARAAADSSAGTAGNSVGVTIASGNAAYIYANSGNYTGDVWLTIAHEGQASSWYAAHGASGTLDGNAGLRFTDTAAGGGTVFGAVNSGSVTGNVYLEFSAENAAFGTFTSTNASSVVGSYATDIMGNVDIVVNSGTFSSQIMGGIYTNAQNATTTIGGATSVYINGGTVNGDVVGGGLAGAISGGSNATVTGGVISGSVYGAGKGGAILQGSNVRVTGGTVRGNIYAGGSGGSVQGDTSVTVSGNSATLRNGDAWGSISGGGSGGTVTGNSVVRIQDLSSGTSAYGFDKYAGTISGGTNVSGTRTLVLDHVTVGHFQASLADFTHVSVVNHTNTALDSLGGALTVTMEAGSSLVLNGVSGLTMLILGEHASLTLQGLTADMVIVDITGTSNYTLSLTEIPANPDNIKFLNDGVLHDAVMSTDPQANSAMVFAQVPEPGSASLGLAGLAFLLWRRRRKMFH
;
A
#
# COMPACT_ATOMS: atom_id res chain seq x y z
N MET A 1 -33.59 -27.17 3.04
CA MET A 1 -32.81 -28.43 3.03
C MET A 1 -32.68 -28.84 4.49
N SER A 2 -33.27 -29.96 4.91
CA SER A 2 -33.16 -30.45 6.29
C SER A 2 -31.94 -31.36 6.45
N LEU A 3 -31.15 -31.13 7.49
CA LEU A 3 -30.24 -32.09 8.13
C LEU A 3 -30.65 -32.06 9.61
N GLY A 4 -31.10 -33.09 10.33
CA GLY A 4 -31.42 -34.48 10.05
C GLY A 4 -32.26 -35.05 11.23
N ASN A 5 -32.96 -36.15 10.95
CA ASN A 5 -33.68 -37.10 11.82
C ASN A 5 -33.85 -36.83 13.35
N GLY A 6 -34.97 -36.19 13.73
CA GLY A 6 -36.07 -36.96 14.33
C GLY A 6 -35.96 -37.54 15.75
N SER A 7 -35.25 -36.90 16.70
CA SER A 7 -35.56 -37.08 18.13
C SER A 7 -35.06 -35.89 18.97
N PHE A 8 -35.96 -34.96 19.26
CA PHE A 8 -35.76 -33.79 20.12
C PHE A 8 -35.63 -34.21 21.58
N TYR A 9 -34.45 -34.06 22.17
CA TYR A 9 -34.16 -33.60 23.55
C TYR A 9 -32.64 -33.65 23.73
N GLY A 10 -31.93 -32.58 23.35
CA GLY A 10 -30.50 -32.44 23.55
C GLY A 10 -30.20 -31.12 24.23
N THR A 11 -29.30 -31.12 25.22
CA THR A 11 -28.73 -29.88 25.75
C THR A 11 -27.62 -29.43 24.80
N LEU A 12 -27.70 -28.21 24.31
CA LEU A 12 -26.59 -27.58 23.59
C LEU A 12 -25.46 -27.32 24.60
N ASN A 13 -24.33 -27.97 24.40
CA ASN A 13 -23.14 -27.74 25.22
C ASN A 13 -22.07 -27.06 24.37
N ILE A 14 -21.69 -25.87 24.81
CA ILE A 14 -20.63 -25.06 24.23
C ILE A 14 -19.49 -25.04 25.25
N ASN A 15 -18.32 -25.47 24.82
CA ASN A 15 -17.09 -25.30 25.59
C ASN A 15 -15.91 -25.02 24.67
N GLU A 16 -14.74 -24.81 25.27
CA GLU A 16 -13.47 -24.47 24.61
C GLU A 16 -13.01 -25.50 23.55
N ALA A 17 -13.58 -26.70 23.49
CA ALA A 17 -13.13 -27.78 22.62
C ALA A 17 -14.15 -28.21 21.53
N TYR A 18 -15.44 -27.89 21.68
CA TYR A 18 -16.48 -28.30 20.72
C TYR A 18 -17.78 -27.52 20.85
N ILE A 19 -18.55 -27.57 19.75
CA ILE A 19 -19.99 -27.30 19.76
C ILE A 19 -20.70 -28.63 19.52
N LYS A 20 -21.50 -29.07 20.48
CA LYS A 20 -22.26 -30.33 20.35
C LYS A 20 -23.72 -30.18 20.74
N TRP A 21 -24.58 -30.88 20.01
CA TRP A 21 -26.00 -31.01 20.30
C TRP A 21 -26.26 -32.40 20.87
N GLY A 22 -26.61 -32.46 22.16
CA GLY A 22 -26.61 -33.72 22.91
C GLY A 22 -25.20 -34.34 22.92
N GLU A 23 -25.06 -35.55 22.38
CA GLU A 23 -23.76 -36.22 22.21
C GLU A 23 -23.17 -36.09 20.79
N THR A 24 -23.86 -35.40 19.87
CA THR A 24 -23.38 -35.23 18.49
C THR A 24 -22.52 -33.98 18.37
N ILE A 25 -21.24 -34.18 18.09
CA ILE A 25 -20.30 -33.10 17.77
C ILE A 25 -20.66 -32.54 16.40
N LEU A 26 -21.08 -31.27 16.37
CA LEU A 26 -21.38 -30.56 15.13
C LEU A 26 -20.12 -29.93 14.54
N TYR A 27 -19.20 -29.54 15.41
CA TYR A 27 -17.88 -29.00 15.06
C TYR A 27 -16.87 -29.33 16.17
N SER A 28 -15.71 -29.88 15.79
CA SER A 28 -14.61 -30.20 16.71
C SER A 28 -13.30 -29.78 16.05
N LEU A 29 -12.62 -28.84 16.69
CA LEU A 29 -11.18 -28.67 16.58
C LEU A 29 -10.71 -28.08 17.91
N ASP A 30 -9.68 -28.68 18.50
CA ASP A 30 -8.94 -28.07 19.61
C ASP A 30 -8.34 -26.76 19.11
N MET A 31 -8.90 -25.63 19.55
CA MET A 31 -8.46 -24.29 19.12
C MET A 31 -7.52 -23.63 20.11
N SER A 32 -7.14 -24.32 21.18
CA SER A 32 -6.21 -23.80 22.19
C SER A 32 -4.81 -23.48 21.62
N ALA A 33 -4.47 -24.05 20.45
CA ALA A 33 -3.23 -23.78 19.74
C ALA A 33 -3.29 -22.59 18.76
N ASN A 34 -4.45 -21.95 18.56
CA ASN A 34 -4.64 -20.91 17.56
C ASN A 34 -4.64 -19.52 18.22
N THR A 35 -3.44 -19.03 18.52
CA THR A 35 -3.23 -17.68 19.05
C THR A 35 -3.52 -16.64 17.97
N GLU A 36 -4.66 -15.93 18.06
CA GLU A 36 -4.92 -14.63 17.41
C GLU A 36 -5.67 -14.60 16.06
N ASN A 37 -6.89 -15.18 15.96
CA ASN A 37 -7.75 -14.93 14.77
C ASN A 37 -9.19 -14.54 15.15
N LEU A 38 -9.69 -13.46 14.53
CA LEU A 38 -11.09 -13.03 14.58
C LEU A 38 -11.92 -13.83 13.57
N ARG A 39 -13.08 -14.37 13.96
CA ARG A 39 -13.94 -15.20 13.11
C ARG A 39 -15.39 -14.75 13.18
N LEU A 40 -16.08 -14.76 12.04
CA LEU A 40 -17.50 -14.42 11.92
C LEU A 40 -18.26 -15.54 11.22
N ALA A 41 -19.40 -15.97 11.78
CA ALA A 41 -20.29 -16.94 11.15
C ALA A 41 -21.74 -16.45 11.19
N TYR A 42 -22.49 -16.65 10.10
CA TYR A 42 -23.92 -16.41 10.07
C TYR A 42 -24.69 -17.69 10.42
N VAL A 43 -25.60 -17.59 11.39
CA VAL A 43 -26.46 -18.68 11.83
C VAL A 43 -27.90 -18.33 11.50
N THR A 44 -28.64 -19.24 10.86
CA THR A 44 -30.02 -18.99 10.39
C THR A 44 -31.06 -18.98 11.53
N GLY A 45 -30.69 -19.43 12.73
CA GLY A 45 -31.55 -19.47 13.92
C GLY A 45 -32.47 -20.70 13.99
N ASN A 46 -32.92 -21.03 15.20
CA ASN A 46 -33.95 -22.02 15.50
C ASN A 46 -34.73 -21.61 16.77
N GLU A 47 -35.86 -20.94 16.60
CA GLU A 47 -36.67 -20.40 17.70
C GLU A 47 -37.24 -21.47 18.64
N GLN A 48 -37.42 -22.71 18.16
CA GLN A 48 -37.89 -23.83 19.01
C GLN A 48 -36.83 -24.31 20.01
N GLU A 49 -35.55 -24.03 19.74
CA GLU A 49 -34.41 -24.48 20.54
C GLU A 49 -33.69 -23.31 21.23
N GLY A 50 -34.26 -22.10 21.15
CA GLY A 50 -33.69 -20.89 21.74
C GLY A 50 -32.46 -20.34 21.01
N LEU A 51 -32.09 -20.91 19.86
CA LEU A 51 -30.98 -20.43 19.03
C LEU A 51 -31.46 -19.25 18.19
N LYS A 52 -30.86 -18.07 18.39
CA LYS A 52 -31.23 -16.86 17.66
C LYS A 52 -30.53 -16.82 16.30
N GLY A 53 -31.25 -16.39 15.27
CA GLY A 53 -30.67 -16.17 13.94
C GLY A 53 -29.87 -14.87 13.92
N GLY A 54 -28.66 -14.90 13.36
CA GLY A 54 -27.78 -13.74 13.28
C GLY A 54 -26.30 -14.12 13.16
N TYR A 55 -25.44 -13.10 13.22
CA TYR A 55 -23.99 -13.22 13.14
C TYR A 55 -23.38 -13.49 14.51
N TYR A 56 -22.47 -14.46 14.56
CA TYR A 56 -21.70 -14.83 15.74
C TYR A 56 -20.23 -14.49 15.49
N VAL A 57 -19.59 -13.82 16.46
CA VAL A 57 -18.22 -13.31 16.35
C VAL A 57 -17.36 -13.93 17.44
N TRP A 58 -16.20 -14.48 17.07
CA TRP A 58 -15.20 -15.03 18.00
C TRP A 58 -13.85 -14.32 17.85
N LEU A 59 -13.15 -14.13 18.96
CA LEU A 59 -11.74 -13.76 19.01
C LEU A 59 -10.97 -14.92 19.66
N GLY A 60 -10.18 -15.65 18.87
CA GLY A 60 -9.59 -16.90 19.33
C GLY A 60 -10.68 -17.92 19.68
N ASP A 61 -10.74 -18.31 20.95
CA ASP A 61 -11.72 -19.22 21.55
C ASP A 61 -12.90 -18.51 22.23
N MET A 62 -12.86 -17.18 22.35
CA MET A 62 -13.87 -16.39 23.05
C MET A 62 -14.99 -15.93 22.11
N LEU A 63 -16.25 -16.29 22.42
CA LEU A 63 -17.43 -15.73 21.74
C LEU A 63 -17.69 -14.31 22.27
N ILE A 64 -17.56 -13.32 21.38
CA ILE A 64 -17.67 -11.89 21.74
C ILE A 64 -18.91 -11.21 21.15
N GLY A 65 -19.61 -11.85 20.20
CA GLY A 65 -20.88 -11.38 19.65
C GLY A 65 -21.82 -12.55 19.35
N GLU A 66 -23.06 -12.48 19.84
CA GLU A 66 -24.06 -13.54 19.69
C GLU A 66 -25.27 -13.03 18.90
N ALA A 67 -25.66 -13.75 17.84
CA ALA A 67 -26.87 -13.48 17.04
C ALA A 67 -27.06 -12.00 16.65
N LEU A 68 -25.97 -11.35 16.24
CA LEU A 68 -25.96 -9.96 15.83
C LEU A 68 -26.73 -9.78 14.51
N SER A 69 -27.63 -8.82 14.46
CA SER A 69 -28.38 -8.47 13.24
C SER A 69 -27.70 -7.34 12.48
N VAL A 70 -27.86 -7.29 11.15
CA VAL A 70 -27.22 -6.29 10.27
C VAL A 70 -27.92 -4.92 10.31
N THR A 71 -28.56 -4.56 11.42
CA THR A 71 -29.42 -3.37 11.52
C THR A 71 -28.95 -2.42 12.61
N SER A 72 -28.40 -1.29 12.17
CA SER A 72 -28.11 -0.04 12.89
C SER A 72 -27.82 -0.12 14.40
N GLY A 73 -26.55 -0.28 14.74
CA GLY A 73 -25.94 0.50 15.83
C GLY A 73 -26.16 0.05 17.28
N SER A 74 -26.76 -1.12 17.55
CA SER A 74 -26.76 -1.68 18.91
C SER A 74 -25.67 -2.73 19.06
N GLY A 75 -24.47 -2.30 19.46
CA GLY A 75 -23.36 -3.20 19.75
C GLY A 75 -23.59 -3.95 21.07
N CYS A 76 -23.52 -5.27 21.04
CA CYS A 76 -23.21 -6.04 22.23
C CYS A 76 -21.68 -6.01 22.38
N ASN A 77 -21.17 -5.59 23.54
CA ASN A 77 -19.73 -5.56 23.85
C ASN A 77 -18.86 -4.76 22.84
N GLY A 78 -19.38 -3.66 22.31
CA GLY A 78 -18.61 -2.77 21.43
C GLY A 78 -18.29 -3.35 20.06
N VAL A 79 -19.09 -4.28 19.55
CA VAL A 79 -18.97 -4.85 18.19
C VAL A 79 -20.13 -4.36 17.31
N ILE A 80 -19.84 -3.63 16.22
CA ILE A 80 -20.87 -3.14 15.29
C ILE A 80 -20.77 -3.90 13.96
N ILE A 81 -21.89 -4.49 13.51
CA ILE A 81 -22.00 -5.07 12.17
C ILE A 81 -22.91 -4.17 11.32
N GLN A 82 -22.37 -3.63 10.24
CA GLN A 82 -23.07 -2.78 9.29
C GLN A 82 -23.33 -3.51 7.97
N TYR A 83 -24.39 -3.12 7.29
CA TYR A 83 -24.69 -3.56 5.94
C TYR A 83 -24.09 -2.57 4.94
N ASP A 84 -23.31 -3.06 3.98
CA ASP A 84 -22.66 -2.21 2.97
C ASP A 84 -23.58 -1.80 1.80
N GLY A 85 -24.85 -2.24 1.84
CA GLY A 85 -25.80 -2.02 0.76
C GLY A 85 -25.74 -3.06 -0.36
N ARG A 86 -24.74 -3.95 -0.37
CA ARG A 86 -24.44 -4.88 -1.48
C ARG A 86 -24.49 -6.36 -1.10
N GLY A 87 -25.02 -6.69 0.07
CA GLY A 87 -25.13 -8.07 0.55
C GLY A 87 -24.05 -8.46 1.56
N ASN A 88 -23.09 -7.58 1.86
CA ASN A 88 -21.98 -7.89 2.73
C ASN A 88 -22.20 -7.31 4.12
N ALA A 89 -21.81 -8.08 5.14
CA ALA A 89 -21.73 -7.64 6.52
C ALA A 89 -20.33 -7.11 6.80
N ILE A 90 -20.22 -5.87 7.26
CA ILE A 90 -18.97 -5.20 7.62
C ILE A 90 -18.89 -5.10 9.13
N LEU A 91 -17.81 -5.61 9.73
CA LEU A 91 -17.50 -5.39 11.13
C LEU A 91 -16.76 -4.04 11.30
N LYS A 92 -17.26 -3.14 12.14
CA LYS A 92 -16.63 -1.84 12.46
C LYS A 92 -16.52 -1.60 13.96
N ASP A 93 -15.55 -0.77 14.35
CA ASP A 93 -15.40 -0.17 15.68
C ASP A 93 -15.35 -1.18 16.82
N LEU A 94 -14.45 -2.17 16.76
CA LEU A 94 -14.18 -3.08 17.88
C LEU A 94 -13.60 -2.30 19.06
N SER A 95 -14.45 -1.86 19.99
CA SER A 95 -14.03 -1.20 21.23
C SER A 95 -14.31 -2.11 22.42
N MET A 96 -13.28 -2.86 22.83
CA MET A 96 -13.36 -3.73 24.01
C MET A 96 -13.19 -2.88 25.28
N ASP A 97 -14.32 -2.40 25.77
CA ASP A 97 -14.69 -1.95 27.12
C ASP A 97 -13.77 -1.08 28.00
N GLY A 98 -12.63 -0.58 27.54
CA GLY A 98 -11.84 0.43 28.27
C GLY A 98 -11.37 0.04 29.68
N THR A 99 -11.47 -1.24 30.10
CA THR A 99 -11.13 -1.65 31.47
C THR A 99 -10.01 -2.69 31.60
N GLY A 100 -9.31 -3.01 30.50
CA GLY A 100 -7.94 -3.53 30.57
C GLY A 100 -7.79 -4.85 31.34
N SER A 101 -8.80 -5.72 31.35
CA SER A 101 -8.68 -7.05 31.95
C SER A 101 -9.11 -8.09 30.93
N TYR A 102 -8.14 -8.85 30.42
CA TYR A 102 -8.27 -9.98 29.46
C TYR A 102 -8.18 -9.68 27.95
N ALA A 103 -7.17 -8.92 27.51
CA ALA A 103 -6.76 -8.89 26.10
C ALA A 103 -5.25 -9.17 25.94
N PRO A 104 -4.82 -10.01 24.97
CA PRO A 104 -3.46 -9.97 24.45
C PRO A 104 -3.19 -8.60 23.82
N THR A 105 -1.97 -8.10 23.94
CA THR A 105 -1.53 -6.84 23.34
C THR A 105 -1.35 -6.97 21.83
N THR A 106 -2.45 -7.06 21.08
CA THR A 106 -2.48 -6.77 19.64
C THR A 106 -3.47 -5.65 19.39
N SER A 107 -2.92 -4.44 19.36
CA SER A 107 -3.61 -3.19 19.05
C SER A 107 -4.16 -3.23 17.61
N GLY A 108 -5.45 -3.49 17.46
CA GLY A 108 -6.16 -3.42 16.19
C GLY A 108 -7.54 -2.80 16.36
N LEU A 109 -7.61 -1.47 16.46
CA LEU A 109 -8.85 -0.76 16.16
C LEU A 109 -9.11 -0.90 14.66
N VAL A 110 -10.15 -1.65 14.29
CA VAL A 110 -10.59 -1.78 12.90
C VAL A 110 -11.42 -0.55 12.51
N ASN A 111 -10.79 0.40 11.83
CA ASN A 111 -11.49 1.44 11.07
C ASN A 111 -11.99 0.88 9.73
N GLU A 112 -12.76 1.65 8.96
CA GLU A 112 -13.36 1.23 7.67
C GLU A 112 -12.39 0.54 6.69
N ASN A 113 -11.09 0.83 6.79
CA ASN A 113 -10.06 0.28 5.91
C ASN A 113 -9.57 -1.12 6.32
N ASN A 114 -9.91 -1.60 7.52
CA ASN A 114 -9.45 -2.89 8.07
C ASN A 114 -10.60 -3.88 8.37
N ALA A 115 -11.81 -3.64 7.87
CA ALA A 115 -12.93 -4.54 8.10
C ALA A 115 -12.77 -5.89 7.38
N PHE A 116 -13.15 -6.99 8.05
CA PHE A 116 -13.37 -8.28 7.39
C PHE A 116 -14.55 -8.13 6.41
N VAL A 117 -14.28 -8.16 5.11
CA VAL A 117 -15.28 -8.17 4.04
C VAL A 117 -15.38 -9.57 3.46
N SER A 118 -16.49 -10.28 3.69
CA SER A 118 -16.83 -11.47 2.88
C SER A 118 -17.46 -10.99 1.57
N ALA A 119 -16.77 -11.11 0.45
CA ALA A 119 -17.22 -10.54 -0.82
C ALA A 119 -18.26 -11.42 -1.54
N GLY A 120 -19.45 -10.87 -1.79
CA GLY A 120 -20.26 -11.17 -2.97
C GLY A 120 -19.83 -10.30 -4.16
N ALA A 121 -19.79 -10.91 -5.35
CA ALA A 121 -19.35 -10.30 -6.61
C ALA A 121 -20.11 -9.01 -6.97
N ASP A 122 -19.43 -8.03 -7.59
CA ASP A 122 -19.78 -7.58 -8.95
C ASP A 122 -18.90 -6.45 -9.53
N ALA A 123 -18.62 -6.65 -10.83
CA ALA A 123 -18.63 -5.71 -11.95
C ALA A 123 -17.84 -4.37 -11.86
N GLY A 124 -16.65 -4.39 -12.47
CA GLY A 124 -15.99 -3.17 -12.97
C GLY A 124 -14.52 -3.02 -12.59
N GLY A 125 -13.64 -3.90 -13.09
CA GLY A 125 -12.25 -3.53 -13.35
C GLY A 125 -11.30 -3.31 -12.17
N SER A 126 -11.30 -4.16 -11.15
CA SER A 126 -10.11 -4.60 -10.40
C SER A 126 -10.50 -5.58 -9.29
N SER A 127 -10.59 -6.86 -9.64
CA SER A 127 -10.59 -7.94 -8.64
C SER A 127 -9.15 -8.22 -8.23
N SER A 128 -8.54 -7.38 -7.41
CA SER A 128 -7.26 -7.71 -6.80
C SER A 128 -7.50 -8.29 -5.41
N THR A 129 -7.03 -9.53 -5.25
CA THR A 129 -6.72 -10.17 -3.97
C THR A 129 -5.97 -9.19 -3.04
N PRO A 130 -6.15 -9.27 -1.71
CA PRO A 130 -5.39 -8.45 -0.76
C PRO A 130 -3.89 -8.50 -1.09
N GLU A 131 -3.27 -7.32 -1.16
CA GLU A 131 -1.93 -7.08 -1.71
C GLU A 131 -0.86 -7.97 -1.05
N GLY A 132 -0.48 -9.07 -1.71
CA GLY A 132 0.67 -9.88 -1.29
C GLY A 132 0.56 -11.39 -1.51
N ASN A 133 -0.62 -11.95 -1.81
CA ASN A 133 -0.75 -13.41 -1.98
C ASN A 133 -0.86 -13.80 -3.46
N ILE A 134 0.15 -14.48 -3.99
CA ILE A 134 0.02 -15.22 -5.26
C ILE A 134 -0.95 -16.38 -4.99
N ALA A 135 -2.06 -16.44 -5.74
CA ALA A 135 -2.95 -17.57 -5.71
C ALA A 135 -2.31 -18.74 -6.49
N TRP A 136 -1.65 -19.64 -5.78
CA TRP A 136 -1.17 -20.89 -6.36
C TRP A 136 -2.38 -21.82 -6.57
N PRO A 137 -2.64 -22.30 -7.78
CA PRO A 137 -3.67 -23.32 -7.99
C PRO A 137 -3.25 -24.60 -7.26
N GLU A 138 -3.90 -24.89 -6.12
CA GLU A 138 -3.62 -26.10 -5.35
C GLU A 138 -4.25 -27.36 -5.99
N THR A 139 -5.19 -27.18 -6.92
CA THR A 139 -5.87 -28.23 -7.68
C THR A 139 -6.12 -27.79 -9.12
N GLY A 140 -6.32 -28.74 -10.04
CA GLY A 140 -6.67 -28.44 -11.44
C GLY A 140 -5.55 -28.64 -12.48
N PHE A 141 -4.35 -29.06 -12.05
CA PHE A 141 -3.32 -29.52 -13.00
C PHE A 141 -3.68 -30.89 -13.57
N THR A 142 -3.61 -31.02 -14.89
CA THR A 142 -3.88 -32.29 -15.57
C THR A 142 -2.74 -33.28 -15.35
N HIS A 143 -1.51 -32.81 -15.14
CA HIS A 143 -0.33 -33.64 -14.91
C HIS A 143 0.45 -33.15 -13.69
N THR A 144 0.77 -34.05 -12.77
CA THR A 144 1.53 -33.71 -11.55
C THR A 144 2.64 -34.71 -11.25
N ALA A 145 3.81 -34.21 -10.84
CA ALA A 145 4.90 -35.04 -10.35
C ALA A 145 5.43 -34.50 -9.01
N ALA A 146 5.45 -35.33 -7.97
CA ALA A 146 5.92 -34.94 -6.65
C ALA A 146 7.24 -35.65 -6.29
N ASN A 147 7.93 -35.18 -5.25
CA ASN A 147 9.13 -35.79 -4.69
C ASN A 147 10.25 -36.04 -5.72
N GLN A 148 10.40 -35.11 -6.66
CA GLN A 148 11.43 -35.22 -7.69
C GLN A 148 12.82 -34.95 -7.11
N ASN A 149 13.82 -35.66 -7.65
CA ASN A 149 15.23 -35.47 -7.34
C ASN A 149 15.92 -34.77 -8.51
N CYS A 150 16.41 -33.55 -8.31
CA CYS A 150 17.00 -32.75 -9.39
C CYS A 150 18.50 -33.04 -9.58
N SER A 151 18.96 -33.01 -10.84
CA SER A 151 20.38 -33.13 -11.19
C SER A 151 20.67 -32.51 -12.56
N GLY A 152 21.93 -32.14 -12.81
CA GLY A 152 22.38 -31.62 -14.11
C GLY A 152 21.67 -30.32 -14.51
N ALA A 153 21.14 -30.26 -15.74
CA ALA A 153 20.19 -29.24 -16.16
C ALA A 153 18.78 -29.81 -16.09
N PHE A 154 18.06 -29.52 -15.00
CA PHE A 154 16.80 -30.16 -14.68
C PHE A 154 15.61 -29.38 -15.27
N ASN A 155 14.82 -30.03 -16.13
CA ASN A 155 13.57 -29.50 -16.67
C ASN A 155 12.39 -30.19 -15.95
N ALA A 156 11.80 -29.51 -14.97
CA ALA A 156 10.82 -30.10 -14.08
C ALA A 156 9.58 -30.59 -14.83
N ARG A 157 9.06 -29.80 -15.77
CA ARG A 157 7.89 -30.17 -16.56
C ARG A 157 8.07 -31.50 -17.30
N ALA A 158 9.27 -31.80 -17.79
CA ALA A 158 9.57 -33.08 -18.45
C ALA A 158 9.41 -34.31 -17.53
N ALA A 159 9.44 -34.11 -16.20
CA ALA A 159 9.20 -35.18 -15.23
C ALA A 159 7.71 -35.52 -15.04
N ALA A 160 6.80 -34.59 -15.36
CA ALA A 160 5.35 -34.79 -15.27
C ALA A 160 4.68 -34.98 -16.64
N ASP A 161 5.21 -34.32 -17.68
CA ASP A 161 4.76 -34.44 -19.06
C ASP A 161 5.95 -34.38 -20.02
N SER A 162 6.15 -35.48 -20.74
CA SER A 162 7.23 -35.63 -21.73
C SER A 162 6.83 -35.14 -23.13
N SER A 163 5.61 -34.61 -23.29
CA SER A 163 5.15 -34.07 -24.57
C SER A 163 6.03 -32.88 -25.00
N ALA A 164 6.57 -32.96 -26.21
CA ALA A 164 7.52 -31.98 -26.74
C ALA A 164 6.85 -30.93 -27.67
N GLY A 165 5.58 -30.57 -27.46
CA GLY A 165 4.81 -29.78 -28.44
C GLY A 165 3.66 -28.91 -27.90
N THR A 166 2.94 -28.26 -28.83
CA THR A 166 1.89 -27.23 -28.61
C THR A 166 0.51 -27.78 -28.19
N ALA A 167 0.43 -29.04 -27.78
CA ALA A 167 -0.79 -29.70 -27.30
C ALA A 167 -0.65 -30.07 -25.82
N GLY A 168 0.00 -29.20 -25.05
CA GLY A 168 0.33 -29.46 -23.64
C GLY A 168 -0.84 -29.17 -22.70
N ASN A 169 -0.76 -29.77 -21.51
CA ASN A 169 -1.69 -29.58 -20.43
C ASN A 169 -1.08 -28.68 -19.34
N SER A 170 -1.85 -28.22 -18.37
CA SER A 170 -1.25 -27.59 -17.20
C SER A 170 -0.53 -28.64 -16.32
N VAL A 171 0.68 -28.31 -15.87
CA VAL A 171 1.60 -29.19 -15.14
C VAL A 171 2.00 -28.59 -13.78
N GLY A 172 1.97 -29.42 -12.74
CA GLY A 172 2.50 -29.09 -11.40
C GLY A 172 3.62 -30.04 -10.98
N VAL A 173 4.76 -29.51 -10.53
CA VAL A 173 5.92 -30.33 -10.11
C VAL A 173 6.44 -29.90 -8.75
N THR A 174 6.81 -30.86 -7.91
CA THR A 174 7.48 -30.62 -6.62
C THR A 174 8.82 -31.33 -6.54
N ILE A 175 9.88 -30.56 -6.27
CA ILE A 175 11.23 -31.09 -5.99
C ILE A 175 11.43 -31.19 -4.48
N ALA A 176 11.93 -32.35 -4.03
CA ALA A 176 12.21 -32.62 -2.62
C ALA A 176 13.70 -32.84 -2.31
N SER A 177 14.55 -33.06 -3.31
CA SER A 177 15.98 -33.26 -3.08
C SER A 177 16.80 -33.01 -4.34
N GLY A 178 18.12 -32.97 -4.20
CA GLY A 178 19.06 -33.03 -5.30
C GLY A 178 19.82 -31.73 -5.55
N ASN A 179 20.85 -31.81 -6.38
CA ASN A 179 21.67 -30.67 -6.75
C ASN A 179 21.86 -30.63 -8.27
N ALA A 180 21.40 -29.53 -8.86
CA ALA A 180 21.49 -29.25 -10.28
C ALA A 180 22.35 -28.00 -10.54
N ALA A 181 22.91 -27.90 -11.74
CA ALA A 181 23.49 -26.65 -12.22
C ALA A 181 22.38 -25.62 -12.47
N TYR A 182 21.33 -26.07 -13.16
CA TYR A 182 20.18 -25.25 -13.55
C TYR A 182 18.88 -26.00 -13.26
N ILE A 183 17.89 -25.29 -12.73
CA ILE A 183 16.54 -25.83 -12.54
C ILE A 183 15.55 -24.93 -13.28
N TYR A 184 14.80 -25.54 -14.19
CA TYR A 184 13.74 -24.89 -14.95
C TYR A 184 12.41 -25.52 -14.59
N ALA A 185 11.38 -24.73 -14.30
CA ALA A 185 10.02 -25.28 -14.29
C ALA A 185 9.67 -25.76 -15.70
N ASN A 186 9.98 -24.95 -16.71
CA ASN A 186 9.90 -25.26 -18.13
C ASN A 186 11.21 -24.94 -18.86
N SER A 187 11.67 -25.89 -19.69
CA SER A 187 12.48 -25.55 -20.87
C SER A 187 11.92 -26.15 -22.17
N GLY A 188 11.98 -25.37 -23.27
CA GLY A 188 11.49 -25.75 -24.59
C GLY A 188 10.09 -25.22 -24.89
N ASN A 189 9.58 -25.54 -26.09
CA ASN A 189 8.23 -25.14 -26.49
C ASN A 189 7.17 -25.94 -25.70
N TYR A 190 6.16 -25.24 -25.17
CA TYR A 190 5.06 -25.89 -24.46
C TYR A 190 3.80 -25.02 -24.47
N THR A 191 2.63 -25.65 -24.43
CA THR A 191 1.34 -24.97 -24.24
C THR A 191 0.71 -25.47 -22.96
N GLY A 192 0.19 -24.58 -22.11
CA GLY A 192 -0.35 -24.90 -20.79
C GLY A 192 0.49 -24.33 -19.65
N ASP A 193 -0.12 -24.22 -18.48
CA ASP A 193 0.53 -23.59 -17.32
C ASP A 193 1.56 -24.52 -16.69
N VAL A 194 2.69 -23.98 -16.20
CA VAL A 194 3.74 -24.78 -15.56
C VAL A 194 4.07 -24.19 -14.20
N TRP A 195 3.93 -25.00 -13.17
CA TRP A 195 4.14 -24.59 -11.78
C TRP A 195 5.14 -25.53 -11.11
N LEU A 196 6.21 -24.97 -10.56
CA LEU A 196 7.25 -25.70 -9.83
C LEU A 196 7.31 -25.23 -8.38
N THR A 197 7.31 -26.18 -7.45
CA THR A 197 7.56 -25.94 -6.02
C THR A 197 8.87 -26.61 -5.60
N ILE A 198 9.74 -25.83 -4.96
CA ILE A 198 10.96 -26.31 -4.28
C ILE A 198 10.64 -26.39 -2.79
N ALA A 199 10.58 -27.62 -2.26
CA ALA A 199 10.06 -27.86 -0.93
C ALA A 199 11.02 -28.53 0.04
N HIS A 200 12.30 -28.74 -0.30
CA HIS A 200 13.32 -29.34 0.58
C HIS A 200 14.72 -29.04 -0.01
N GLU A 201 15.70 -29.94 0.14
CA GLU A 201 17.10 -29.80 -0.26
C GLU A 201 17.34 -29.72 -1.79
N GLY A 202 16.32 -29.50 -2.62
CA GLY A 202 16.50 -29.25 -4.04
C GLY A 202 17.23 -27.93 -4.27
N GLN A 203 18.43 -27.98 -4.85
CA GLN A 203 19.30 -26.81 -5.01
C GLN A 203 19.79 -26.64 -6.45
N ALA A 204 19.82 -25.39 -6.92
CA ALA A 204 20.49 -24.97 -8.14
C ALA A 204 21.73 -24.14 -7.79
N SER A 205 22.90 -24.58 -8.28
CA SER A 205 24.17 -23.89 -8.06
C SER A 205 24.38 -22.65 -8.93
N SER A 206 23.71 -22.55 -10.09
CA SER A 206 23.78 -21.37 -10.97
C SER A 206 22.51 -20.53 -10.95
N TRP A 207 21.39 -21.07 -11.43
CA TRP A 207 20.11 -20.36 -11.39
C TRP A 207 18.89 -21.28 -11.44
N TYR A 208 17.78 -20.71 -10.99
CA TYR A 208 16.43 -21.22 -11.14
C TYR A 208 15.67 -20.38 -12.17
N ALA A 209 14.75 -20.98 -12.91
CA ALA A 209 13.82 -20.22 -13.73
C ALA A 209 12.43 -20.85 -13.84
N ALA A 210 11.38 -20.02 -13.87
CA ALA A 210 10.03 -20.52 -14.19
C ALA A 210 9.95 -20.93 -15.68
N HIS A 211 10.61 -20.19 -16.58
CA HIS A 211 10.84 -20.61 -17.97
C HIS A 211 12.26 -20.32 -18.41
N GLY A 212 12.90 -21.21 -19.18
CA GLY A 212 14.22 -20.85 -19.69
C GLY A 212 14.93 -21.80 -20.64
N ALA A 213 16.15 -21.39 -20.99
CA ALA A 213 17.13 -22.02 -21.88
C ALA A 213 16.73 -22.10 -23.37
N SER A 214 15.46 -22.34 -23.71
CA SER A 214 14.99 -22.33 -25.10
C SER A 214 13.46 -22.33 -25.20
N GLY A 215 12.95 -22.00 -26.38
CA GLY A 215 11.54 -22.18 -26.75
C GLY A 215 10.57 -21.17 -26.13
N THR A 216 9.31 -21.27 -26.54
CA THR A 216 8.19 -20.43 -26.08
C THR A 216 7.26 -21.23 -25.19
N LEU A 217 6.90 -20.64 -24.05
CA LEU A 217 5.81 -21.11 -23.20
C LEU A 217 4.54 -20.36 -23.55
N ASP A 218 3.57 -21.07 -24.11
CA ASP A 218 2.21 -20.58 -24.32
C ASP A 218 1.33 -20.90 -23.11
N GLY A 219 1.47 -20.11 -22.05
CA GLY A 219 0.84 -20.34 -20.74
C GLY A 219 1.50 -19.55 -19.61
N ASN A 220 1.04 -19.76 -18.38
CA ASN A 220 1.63 -19.15 -17.18
C ASN A 220 2.83 -19.94 -16.66
N ALA A 221 3.80 -19.26 -16.04
CA ALA A 221 4.98 -19.86 -15.43
C ALA A 221 5.06 -19.52 -13.93
N GLY A 222 5.09 -20.53 -13.06
CA GLY A 222 5.19 -20.37 -11.62
C GLY A 222 6.41 -21.07 -11.04
N LEU A 223 7.14 -20.38 -10.15
CA LEU A 223 8.15 -20.96 -9.27
C LEU A 223 7.94 -20.53 -7.81
N ARG A 224 7.79 -21.51 -6.91
CA ARG A 224 7.58 -21.31 -5.47
C ARG A 224 8.70 -21.97 -4.65
N PHE A 225 9.19 -21.28 -3.64
CA PHE A 225 10.07 -21.81 -2.60
C PHE A 225 9.33 -21.83 -1.26
N THR A 226 9.36 -22.96 -0.55
CA THR A 226 8.73 -23.12 0.78
C THR A 226 9.79 -23.18 1.90
N ASP A 227 9.37 -23.17 3.17
CA ASP A 227 10.22 -22.96 4.37
C ASP A 227 11.40 -23.92 4.52
N THR A 228 11.29 -25.06 3.87
CA THR A 228 12.24 -26.16 3.85
C THR A 228 13.24 -26.10 2.68
N ALA A 229 13.11 -25.15 1.76
CA ALA A 229 14.04 -24.96 0.65
C ALA A 229 15.40 -24.43 1.11
N ALA A 230 16.50 -24.91 0.52
CA ALA A 230 17.86 -24.59 0.98
C ALA A 230 18.52 -23.36 0.31
N GLY A 231 17.79 -22.54 -0.47
CA GLY A 231 18.36 -21.37 -1.17
C GLY A 231 19.04 -21.72 -2.49
N GLY A 232 20.05 -20.99 -2.96
CA GLY A 232 20.84 -21.34 -4.15
C GLY A 232 21.26 -20.14 -5.00
N GLY A 233 21.36 -20.33 -6.31
CA GLY A 233 21.71 -19.28 -7.28
C GLY A 233 20.64 -18.22 -7.51
N THR A 234 20.78 -17.44 -8.58
CA THR A 234 19.81 -16.41 -8.96
C THR A 234 18.49 -17.04 -9.41
N VAL A 235 17.38 -16.37 -9.13
CA VAL A 235 16.05 -16.79 -9.58
C VAL A 235 15.56 -15.87 -10.70
N PHE A 236 15.15 -16.46 -11.80
CA PHE A 236 14.54 -15.75 -12.92
C PHE A 236 13.07 -16.14 -13.08
N GLY A 237 12.24 -15.18 -13.47
CA GLY A 237 10.94 -15.49 -14.04
C GLY A 237 11.11 -16.21 -15.39
N ALA A 238 11.78 -15.55 -16.33
CA ALA A 238 12.18 -16.13 -17.60
C ALA A 238 13.65 -15.84 -17.95
N VAL A 239 14.38 -16.80 -18.53
CA VAL A 239 15.82 -16.66 -18.83
C VAL A 239 16.24 -17.30 -20.16
N ASN A 240 16.86 -16.52 -21.05
CA ASN A 240 17.42 -16.98 -22.33
C ASN A 240 16.47 -17.89 -23.13
N SER A 241 15.23 -17.48 -23.31
CA SER A 241 14.20 -18.26 -24.00
C SER A 241 13.46 -17.41 -25.03
N GLY A 242 12.55 -18.02 -25.80
CA GLY A 242 11.79 -17.32 -26.82
C GLY A 242 10.84 -16.30 -26.22
N SER A 243 9.81 -16.78 -25.53
CA SER A 243 8.84 -15.93 -24.84
C SER A 243 8.00 -16.71 -23.82
N VAL A 244 7.31 -15.98 -22.95
CA VAL A 244 6.18 -16.47 -22.14
C VAL A 244 4.95 -15.67 -22.53
N THR A 245 3.88 -16.32 -23.00
CA THR A 245 2.65 -15.62 -23.43
C THR A 245 1.76 -15.24 -22.25
N GLY A 246 1.81 -16.00 -21.16
CA GLY A 246 1.06 -15.75 -19.94
C GLY A 246 1.83 -14.95 -18.89
N ASN A 247 1.37 -15.07 -17.65
CA ASN A 247 1.95 -14.42 -16.48
C ASN A 247 3.10 -15.24 -15.89
N VAL A 248 3.97 -14.56 -15.15
CA VAL A 248 5.07 -15.16 -14.41
C VAL A 248 4.93 -14.87 -12.92
N TYR A 249 5.00 -15.92 -12.11
CA TYR A 249 4.79 -15.87 -10.66
C TYR A 249 6.02 -16.43 -9.92
N LEU A 250 6.61 -15.63 -9.05
CA LEU A 250 7.71 -16.04 -8.18
C LEU A 250 7.28 -15.84 -6.72
N GLU A 251 7.25 -16.90 -5.92
CA GLU A 251 6.95 -16.80 -4.48
C GLU A 251 8.09 -17.37 -3.64
N PHE A 252 8.50 -16.60 -2.63
CA PHE A 252 9.55 -16.95 -1.68
C PHE A 252 8.97 -16.98 -0.28
N SER A 253 8.65 -18.18 0.20
CA SER A 253 8.23 -18.44 1.59
C SER A 253 9.20 -19.44 2.19
N ALA A 254 10.50 -19.11 2.13
CA ALA A 254 11.60 -19.99 2.51
C ALA A 254 12.53 -19.33 3.54
N GLU A 255 12.18 -19.39 4.84
CA GLU A 255 12.88 -18.58 5.87
C GLU A 255 14.40 -18.82 5.92
N ASN A 256 14.82 -20.08 5.79
CA ASN A 256 16.23 -20.48 5.89
C ASN A 256 16.97 -20.46 4.53
N ALA A 257 16.28 -20.12 3.44
CA ALA A 257 16.87 -20.07 2.12
C ALA A 257 17.70 -18.79 1.92
N ALA A 258 18.88 -18.94 1.31
CA ALA A 258 19.69 -17.82 0.87
C ALA A 258 19.85 -17.82 -0.66
N PHE A 259 19.50 -16.74 -1.33
CA PHE A 259 19.54 -16.59 -2.79
C PHE A 259 20.69 -15.70 -3.25
N GLY A 260 21.61 -16.30 -4.00
CA GLY A 260 22.84 -15.70 -4.50
C GLY A 260 22.69 -14.92 -5.80
N THR A 261 23.81 -14.54 -6.40
CA THR A 261 23.87 -13.80 -7.66
C THR A 261 24.68 -14.57 -8.71
N PHE A 262 24.27 -14.49 -9.97
CA PHE A 262 25.00 -15.08 -11.10
C PHE A 262 26.06 -14.15 -11.70
N THR A 263 26.03 -12.85 -11.36
CA THR A 263 27.00 -11.83 -11.79
C THR A 263 27.55 -11.04 -10.59
N SER A 264 28.70 -10.39 -10.78
CA SER A 264 29.28 -9.43 -9.83
C SER A 264 28.91 -7.97 -10.15
N THR A 265 28.57 -7.64 -11.39
CA THR A 265 28.14 -6.31 -11.83
C THR A 265 26.63 -6.26 -11.98
N ASN A 266 25.98 -5.26 -11.37
CA ASN A 266 24.51 -5.16 -11.29
C ASN A 266 23.86 -6.41 -10.69
N ALA A 267 24.58 -7.09 -9.80
CA ALA A 267 24.20 -8.36 -9.20
C ALA A 267 22.74 -8.34 -8.72
N SER A 268 21.97 -9.38 -9.04
CA SER A 268 20.55 -9.48 -8.67
C SER A 268 20.26 -10.90 -8.20
N SER A 269 19.56 -11.01 -7.07
CA SER A 269 19.15 -12.31 -6.53
C SER A 269 17.89 -12.83 -7.21
N VAL A 270 16.99 -11.91 -7.59
CA VAL A 270 15.74 -12.23 -8.29
C VAL A 270 15.49 -11.23 -9.40
N VAL A 271 15.06 -11.73 -10.56
CA VAL A 271 14.76 -10.93 -11.74
C VAL A 271 13.53 -11.47 -12.44
N GLY A 272 12.60 -10.61 -12.87
CA GLY A 272 11.46 -10.99 -13.69
C GLY A 272 11.86 -11.63 -15.03
N SER A 273 12.67 -10.93 -15.84
CA SER A 273 13.14 -11.47 -17.13
C SER A 273 14.62 -11.22 -17.40
N TYR A 274 15.27 -12.19 -18.04
CA TYR A 274 16.57 -12.05 -18.67
C TYR A 274 16.50 -12.49 -20.13
N ALA A 275 16.60 -11.51 -21.04
CA ALA A 275 16.60 -11.72 -22.49
C ALA A 275 15.42 -12.58 -23.00
N THR A 276 14.23 -12.46 -22.40
CA THR A 276 13.01 -13.16 -22.80
C THR A 276 11.82 -12.22 -22.77
N ASP A 277 11.01 -12.18 -23.82
CA ASP A 277 9.75 -11.42 -23.82
C ASP A 277 8.70 -12.11 -22.94
N ILE A 278 7.99 -11.33 -22.12
CA ILE A 278 6.85 -11.81 -21.32
C ILE A 278 5.65 -10.99 -21.75
N MET A 279 4.60 -11.61 -22.29
CA MET A 279 3.41 -10.88 -22.74
C MET A 279 2.46 -10.55 -21.58
N GLY A 280 2.43 -11.37 -20.53
CA GLY A 280 1.62 -11.15 -19.32
C GLY A 280 2.34 -10.34 -18.23
N ASN A 281 1.81 -10.47 -17.01
CA ASN A 281 2.31 -9.81 -15.80
C ASN A 281 3.49 -10.58 -15.19
N VAL A 282 4.28 -9.89 -14.37
CA VAL A 282 5.29 -10.51 -13.51
C VAL A 282 5.01 -10.12 -12.06
N ASP A 283 4.75 -11.13 -11.23
CA ASP A 283 4.53 -10.93 -9.80
C ASP A 283 5.60 -11.67 -8.99
N ILE A 284 6.28 -10.93 -8.12
CA ILE A 284 7.31 -11.43 -7.21
C ILE A 284 6.84 -11.18 -5.78
N VAL A 285 6.65 -12.25 -5.01
CA VAL A 285 6.23 -12.17 -3.60
C VAL A 285 7.32 -12.74 -2.70
N VAL A 286 7.78 -11.94 -1.75
CA VAL A 286 8.77 -12.31 -0.75
C VAL A 286 8.14 -12.30 0.63
N ASN A 287 7.80 -13.47 1.14
CA ASN A 287 7.31 -13.68 2.50
C ASN A 287 8.46 -13.90 3.48
N SER A 288 9.53 -14.60 3.05
CA SER A 288 10.71 -14.88 3.88
C SER A 288 11.94 -15.23 3.03
N GLY A 289 13.08 -15.44 3.68
CA GLY A 289 14.37 -15.77 3.05
C GLY A 289 15.37 -14.61 3.03
N THR A 290 16.60 -14.92 2.60
CA THR A 290 17.69 -13.95 2.50
C THR A 290 18.17 -13.80 1.06
N PHE A 291 18.25 -12.57 0.56
CA PHE A 291 18.67 -12.26 -0.80
C PHE A 291 19.97 -11.47 -0.74
N SER A 292 21.03 -12.00 -1.35
CA SER A 292 22.37 -11.40 -1.27
C SER A 292 22.50 -10.07 -2.00
N SER A 293 21.54 -9.74 -2.88
CA SER A 293 21.53 -8.52 -3.67
C SER A 293 20.09 -8.07 -4.02
N GLN A 294 19.97 -7.16 -4.99
CA GLN A 294 18.70 -6.54 -5.36
C GLN A 294 17.68 -7.53 -5.92
N ILE A 295 16.41 -7.16 -5.79
CA ILE A 295 15.25 -7.84 -6.40
C ILE A 295 14.63 -6.89 -7.42
N MET A 296 14.35 -7.40 -8.63
CA MET A 296 13.77 -6.61 -9.71
C MET A 296 12.60 -7.33 -10.38
N GLY A 297 11.45 -6.68 -10.46
CA GLY A 297 10.29 -7.18 -11.21
C GLY A 297 10.48 -7.16 -12.73
N GLY A 298 11.33 -6.27 -13.23
CA GLY A 298 11.54 -6.04 -14.65
C GLY A 298 12.65 -6.86 -15.30
N ILE A 299 13.20 -6.30 -16.38
CA ILE A 299 14.14 -6.97 -17.26
C ILE A 299 15.58 -6.65 -16.86
N TYR A 300 16.40 -7.68 -16.67
CA TYR A 300 17.84 -7.58 -16.52
C TYR A 300 18.53 -7.64 -17.90
N THR A 301 19.56 -6.83 -18.09
CA THR A 301 20.35 -6.82 -19.33
C THR A 301 21.62 -7.67 -19.26
N ASN A 302 21.81 -8.52 -20.27
CA ASN A 302 23.06 -8.52 -21.01
C ASN A 302 22.82 -7.81 -22.37
N ALA A 303 23.89 -7.45 -23.08
CA ALA A 303 23.85 -6.59 -24.27
C ALA A 303 23.08 -7.16 -25.50
N GLN A 304 22.37 -8.28 -25.38
CA GLN A 304 21.84 -8.99 -26.55
C GLN A 304 20.51 -8.46 -27.08
N ASN A 305 19.62 -7.87 -26.27
CA ASN A 305 18.34 -7.32 -26.78
C ASN A 305 17.79 -6.19 -25.90
N ALA A 306 18.17 -4.94 -26.20
CA ALA A 306 17.55 -3.74 -25.63
C ALA A 306 16.04 -3.60 -25.95
N THR A 307 15.51 -4.48 -26.81
CA THR A 307 14.12 -4.54 -27.26
C THR A 307 13.24 -5.50 -26.46
N THR A 308 13.79 -6.20 -25.46
CA THR A 308 12.99 -7.13 -24.64
C THR A 308 11.86 -6.36 -23.95
N THR A 309 10.67 -6.96 -23.87
CA THR A 309 9.48 -6.33 -23.32
C THR A 309 8.77 -7.19 -22.28
N ILE A 310 8.12 -6.50 -21.34
CA ILE A 310 7.04 -7.07 -20.53
C ILE A 310 5.75 -6.36 -20.95
N GLY A 311 4.80 -7.13 -21.49
CA GLY A 311 3.51 -6.62 -21.98
C GLY A 311 2.55 -6.27 -20.86
N GLY A 312 2.59 -7.00 -19.75
CA GLY A 312 1.82 -6.72 -18.55
C GLY A 312 2.51 -5.76 -17.58
N ALA A 313 1.99 -5.73 -16.35
CA ALA A 313 2.57 -5.00 -15.23
C ALA A 313 3.62 -5.84 -14.49
N THR A 314 4.52 -5.18 -13.79
CA THR A 314 5.45 -5.84 -12.85
C THR A 314 5.14 -5.43 -11.42
N SER A 315 5.12 -6.39 -10.51
CA SER A 315 4.84 -6.14 -9.09
C SER A 315 5.83 -6.89 -8.21
N VAL A 316 6.45 -6.18 -7.27
CA VAL A 316 7.32 -6.77 -6.24
C VAL A 316 6.72 -6.50 -4.86
N TYR A 317 6.39 -7.55 -4.14
CA TYR A 317 5.84 -7.50 -2.79
C TYR A 317 6.87 -8.04 -1.80
N ILE A 318 7.23 -7.23 -0.81
CA ILE A 318 8.14 -7.58 0.29
C ILE A 318 7.33 -7.60 1.58
N ASN A 319 6.91 -8.80 1.97
CA ASN A 319 6.17 -9.06 3.20
C ASN A 319 7.10 -9.44 4.35
N GLY A 320 8.29 -9.97 4.04
CA GLY A 320 9.29 -10.35 5.03
C GLY A 320 10.66 -10.62 4.43
N GLY A 321 11.52 -11.29 5.20
CA GLY A 321 12.89 -11.63 4.78
C GLY A 321 13.88 -10.46 4.80
N THR A 322 15.08 -10.71 4.27
CA THR A 322 16.17 -9.72 4.18
C THR A 322 16.66 -9.57 2.75
N VAL A 323 16.61 -8.36 2.21
CA VAL A 323 17.13 -8.00 0.89
C VAL A 323 18.39 -7.15 1.04
N ASN A 324 19.55 -7.69 0.69
CA ASN A 324 20.84 -7.00 0.81
C ASN A 324 21.14 -6.10 -0.41
N GLY A 325 20.13 -5.40 -0.91
CA GLY A 325 20.19 -4.53 -2.07
C GLY A 325 18.92 -3.72 -2.22
N ASP A 326 18.69 -3.22 -3.43
CA ASP A 326 17.48 -2.45 -3.76
C ASP A 326 16.29 -3.36 -4.04
N VAL A 327 15.09 -2.82 -3.86
CA VAL A 327 13.84 -3.40 -4.36
C VAL A 327 13.34 -2.53 -5.50
N VAL A 328 13.11 -3.13 -6.66
CA VAL A 328 12.85 -2.38 -7.90
C VAL A 328 11.62 -2.98 -8.60
N GLY A 329 10.56 -2.20 -8.77
CA GLY A 329 9.39 -2.62 -9.53
C GLY A 329 9.74 -2.85 -11.00
N GLY A 330 10.57 -1.98 -11.58
CA GLY A 330 11.07 -2.09 -12.96
C GLY A 330 12.35 -2.94 -13.11
N GLY A 331 13.13 -2.67 -14.16
CA GLY A 331 14.35 -3.42 -14.50
C GLY A 331 15.55 -2.54 -14.83
N LEU A 332 16.60 -3.15 -15.37
CA LEU A 332 17.80 -2.47 -15.87
C LEU A 332 17.64 -2.02 -17.33
N ALA A 333 16.77 -2.66 -18.12
CA ALA A 333 16.39 -2.19 -19.45
C ALA A 333 15.02 -2.74 -19.89
N GLY A 334 14.80 -2.73 -21.20
CA GLY A 334 13.55 -3.12 -21.84
C GLY A 334 12.41 -2.15 -21.54
N ALA A 335 11.24 -2.43 -22.11
CA ALA A 335 10.04 -1.66 -21.85
C ALA A 335 9.03 -2.51 -21.07
N ILE A 336 8.34 -1.88 -20.12
CA ILE A 336 7.24 -2.48 -19.35
C ILE A 336 5.98 -1.70 -19.69
N SER A 337 5.00 -2.38 -20.29
CA SER A 337 3.82 -1.72 -20.83
C SER A 337 2.74 -1.51 -19.78
N GLY A 338 2.51 -2.45 -18.87
CA GLY A 338 1.43 -2.38 -17.86
C GLY A 338 1.73 -1.54 -16.62
N GLY A 339 2.93 -0.98 -16.49
CA GLY A 339 3.35 -0.24 -15.29
C GLY A 339 4.17 -1.08 -14.32
N SER A 340 4.68 -0.47 -13.25
CA SER A 340 5.56 -1.15 -12.30
C SER A 340 5.30 -0.76 -10.84
N ASN A 341 5.30 -1.75 -9.95
CA ASN A 341 4.89 -1.60 -8.56
C ASN A 341 5.92 -2.22 -7.62
N ALA A 342 6.18 -1.54 -6.49
CA ALA A 342 6.93 -2.08 -5.37
C ALA A 342 6.17 -1.83 -4.05
N THR A 343 5.84 -2.90 -3.33
CA THR A 343 5.12 -2.83 -2.06
C THR A 343 5.95 -3.45 -0.95
N VAL A 344 6.09 -2.74 0.17
CA VAL A 344 6.83 -3.19 1.36
C VAL A 344 5.91 -3.12 2.56
N THR A 345 5.56 -4.29 3.08
CA THR A 345 4.75 -4.44 4.30
C THR A 345 5.57 -4.97 5.48
N GLY A 346 6.75 -5.56 5.21
CA GLY A 346 7.65 -6.06 6.23
C GLY A 346 9.09 -6.29 5.74
N GLY A 347 9.87 -7.01 6.53
CA GLY A 347 11.26 -7.37 6.19
C GLY A 347 12.28 -6.23 6.36
N VAL A 348 13.51 -6.50 5.93
CA VAL A 348 14.64 -5.55 5.98
C VAL A 348 15.26 -5.39 4.60
N ILE A 349 15.31 -4.17 4.10
CA ILE A 349 15.89 -3.79 2.82
C ILE A 349 17.13 -2.94 3.09
N SER A 350 18.31 -3.42 2.69
CA SER A 350 19.58 -2.68 2.87
C SER A 350 19.70 -1.48 1.92
N GLY A 351 19.01 -1.51 0.78
CA GLY A 351 19.04 -0.47 -0.24
C GLY A 351 17.79 0.42 -0.27
N SER A 352 17.57 1.04 -1.42
CA SER A 352 16.42 1.88 -1.73
C SER A 352 15.28 1.09 -2.37
N VAL A 353 14.09 1.68 -2.37
CA VAL A 353 12.91 1.17 -3.07
C VAL A 353 12.60 2.05 -4.26
N TYR A 354 12.48 1.45 -5.44
CA TYR A 354 12.17 2.12 -6.69
C TYR A 354 10.89 1.56 -7.29
N GLY A 355 9.93 2.42 -7.61
CA GLY A 355 8.72 2.03 -8.34
C GLY A 355 9.03 1.65 -9.78
N ALA A 356 9.93 2.40 -10.43
CA ALA A 356 10.37 2.15 -11.80
C ALA A 356 11.77 1.50 -11.88
N GLY A 357 12.30 1.37 -13.10
CA GLY A 357 13.58 0.72 -13.37
C GLY A 357 14.81 1.59 -13.12
N LYS A 358 15.97 0.96 -12.97
CA LYS A 358 17.27 1.64 -13.02
C LYS A 358 17.72 1.98 -14.45
N GLY A 359 17.05 1.40 -15.43
CA GLY A 359 16.99 1.79 -16.83
C GLY A 359 15.61 1.43 -17.38
N GLY A 360 15.47 1.19 -18.67
CA GLY A 360 14.21 0.76 -19.28
C GLY A 360 13.08 1.82 -19.20
N ALA A 361 12.03 1.63 -20.00
CA ALA A 361 10.89 2.55 -20.01
C ALA A 361 9.67 1.91 -19.37
N ILE A 362 8.95 2.66 -18.53
CA ILE A 362 7.66 2.28 -17.96
C ILE A 362 6.56 3.11 -18.63
N LEU A 363 5.58 2.46 -19.27
CA LEU A 363 4.60 3.18 -20.09
C LEU A 363 3.40 3.71 -19.28
N GLN A 364 2.73 2.87 -18.49
CA GLN A 364 1.47 3.27 -17.81
C GLN A 364 1.66 4.04 -16.50
N GLY A 365 2.80 3.88 -15.81
CA GLY A 365 3.06 4.55 -14.52
C GLY A 365 3.78 3.65 -13.53
N SER A 366 4.18 4.19 -12.39
CA SER A 366 4.83 3.42 -11.32
C SER A 366 4.43 3.82 -9.91
N ASN A 367 4.31 2.83 -9.02
CA ASN A 367 3.85 3.02 -7.66
C ASN A 367 4.79 2.37 -6.65
N VAL A 368 5.00 3.05 -5.52
CA VAL A 368 5.63 2.48 -4.33
C VAL A 368 4.70 2.62 -3.13
N ARG A 369 4.44 1.50 -2.45
CA ARG A 369 3.67 1.49 -1.21
C ARG A 369 4.51 0.93 -0.06
N VAL A 370 4.62 1.67 1.04
CA VAL A 370 5.36 1.24 2.23
C VAL A 370 4.47 1.37 3.46
N THR A 371 4.13 0.24 4.07
CA THR A 371 3.26 0.17 5.26
C THR A 371 3.95 -0.46 6.47
N GLY A 372 5.13 -1.05 6.27
CA GLY A 372 5.94 -1.63 7.35
C GLY A 372 7.35 -1.98 6.92
N GLY A 373 8.08 -2.69 7.78
CA GLY A 373 9.47 -3.10 7.55
C GLY A 373 10.51 -1.99 7.75
N THR A 374 11.76 -2.31 7.45
CA THR A 374 12.89 -1.36 7.52
C THR A 374 13.52 -1.18 6.14
N VAL A 375 13.54 0.05 5.65
CA VAL A 375 14.28 0.46 4.43
C VAL A 375 15.50 1.26 4.86
N ARG A 376 16.69 0.81 4.48
CA ARG A 376 17.98 1.46 4.79
C ARG A 376 18.50 2.36 3.66
N GLY A 377 17.64 2.70 2.72
CA GLY A 377 17.85 3.68 1.66
C GLY A 377 16.69 4.67 1.54
N ASN A 378 16.50 5.18 0.32
CA ASN A 378 15.46 6.14 0.00
C ASN A 378 14.28 5.46 -0.73
N ILE A 379 13.17 6.18 -0.87
CA ILE A 379 12.01 5.74 -1.64
C ILE A 379 11.83 6.65 -2.85
N TYR A 380 11.69 6.06 -4.03
CA TYR A 380 11.46 6.75 -5.29
C TYR A 380 10.30 6.10 -6.03
N ALA A 381 9.26 6.86 -6.38
CA ALA A 381 8.22 6.32 -7.26
C ALA A 381 8.75 6.11 -8.68
N GLY A 382 9.66 6.99 -9.14
CA GLY A 382 10.35 6.86 -10.42
C GLY A 382 11.63 6.03 -10.36
N GLY A 383 12.40 6.04 -11.45
CA GLY A 383 13.60 5.21 -11.62
C GLY A 383 14.90 5.94 -11.30
N SER A 384 15.99 5.20 -11.08
CA SER A 384 17.32 5.82 -11.02
C SER A 384 17.85 6.22 -12.40
N GLY A 385 17.32 5.61 -13.45
CA GLY A 385 17.63 5.93 -14.84
C GLY A 385 16.50 5.56 -15.83
N GLY A 386 15.56 4.70 -15.43
CA GLY A 386 14.40 4.38 -16.24
C GLY A 386 13.39 5.53 -16.31
N SER A 387 12.85 5.79 -17.50
CA SER A 387 11.83 6.80 -17.70
C SER A 387 10.44 6.24 -17.40
N VAL A 388 9.56 7.09 -16.87
CA VAL A 388 8.14 6.77 -16.65
C VAL A 388 7.31 7.73 -17.49
N GLN A 389 6.46 7.18 -18.36
CA GLN A 389 5.60 8.00 -19.21
C GLN A 389 4.31 8.42 -18.49
N GLY A 390 3.71 7.49 -17.75
CA GLY A 390 2.54 7.75 -16.92
C GLY A 390 2.85 8.39 -15.57
N ASP A 391 1.87 8.34 -14.69
CA ASP A 391 1.94 8.95 -13.36
C ASP A 391 2.75 8.10 -12.39
N THR A 392 3.36 8.76 -11.41
CA THR A 392 4.13 8.13 -10.34
C THR A 392 3.52 8.39 -8.98
N SER A 393 3.59 7.41 -8.09
CA SER A 393 3.12 7.61 -6.71
C SER A 393 3.98 6.90 -5.67
N VAL A 394 4.15 7.56 -4.52
CA VAL A 394 4.60 6.94 -3.27
C VAL A 394 3.47 7.06 -2.27
N THR A 395 3.13 5.97 -1.59
CA THR A 395 2.30 6.00 -0.39
C THR A 395 3.05 5.41 0.79
N VAL A 396 3.20 6.19 1.86
CA VAL A 396 3.71 5.71 3.15
C VAL A 396 2.58 5.79 4.17
N SER A 397 2.25 4.65 4.78
CA SER A 397 1.08 4.51 5.66
C SER A 397 1.46 4.03 7.05
N GLY A 398 0.84 4.62 8.08
CA GLY A 398 1.00 4.20 9.47
C GLY A 398 2.34 4.55 10.10
N ASN A 399 2.58 4.02 11.31
CA ASN A 399 3.78 4.28 12.10
C ASN A 399 4.80 3.11 12.09
N SER A 400 4.53 2.03 11.35
CA SER A 400 5.28 0.76 11.43
C SER A 400 6.53 0.73 10.54
N ALA A 401 6.58 1.53 9.48
CA ALA A 401 7.73 1.59 8.58
C ALA A 401 8.88 2.41 9.18
N THR A 402 10.11 1.90 9.06
CA THR A 402 11.33 2.63 9.42
C THR A 402 12.14 2.96 8.16
N LEU A 403 12.43 4.25 7.95
CA LEU A 403 13.23 4.74 6.81
C LEU A 403 14.53 5.34 7.31
N ARG A 404 15.66 4.69 7.05
CA ARG A 404 17.01 5.20 7.40
C ARG A 404 17.91 5.16 6.19
N ASN A 405 18.96 5.98 6.19
CA ASN A 405 20.01 5.94 5.18
C ASN A 405 21.35 6.16 5.89
N GLY A 406 21.96 5.06 6.34
CA GLY A 406 23.08 5.08 7.28
C GLY A 406 22.69 5.74 8.60
N ASP A 407 23.44 6.78 8.99
CA ASP A 407 23.17 7.59 10.19
C ASP A 407 22.12 8.69 9.95
N ALA A 408 21.69 8.88 8.70
CA ALA A 408 20.66 9.84 8.31
C ALA A 408 19.30 9.17 8.10
N TRP A 409 18.28 9.99 7.87
CA TRP A 409 16.92 9.54 7.58
C TRP A 409 16.73 9.35 6.08
N GLY A 410 15.93 8.33 5.70
CA GLY A 410 15.61 8.07 4.29
C GLY A 410 14.74 9.17 3.70
N SER A 411 15.04 9.58 2.46
CA SER A 411 14.23 10.55 1.71
C SER A 411 13.13 9.86 0.89
N ILE A 412 12.08 10.61 0.56
CA ILE A 412 10.98 10.18 -0.32
C ILE A 412 10.92 11.11 -1.52
N SER A 413 10.76 10.56 -2.71
CA SER A 413 10.52 11.34 -3.92
C SER A 413 9.36 10.77 -4.72
N GLY A 414 8.43 11.64 -5.12
CA GLY A 414 7.41 11.33 -6.11
C GLY A 414 8.01 11.11 -7.51
N GLY A 415 9.24 11.57 -7.76
CA GLY A 415 10.00 11.30 -8.98
C GLY A 415 10.99 10.13 -8.83
N GLY A 416 11.94 10.06 -9.76
CA GLY A 416 13.08 9.14 -9.69
C GLY A 416 14.31 9.77 -9.01
N SER A 417 15.37 8.99 -8.77
CA SER A 417 16.68 9.56 -8.40
C SER A 417 17.48 10.07 -9.61
N GLY A 418 17.04 9.75 -10.83
CA GLY A 418 17.62 10.27 -12.07
C GLY A 418 16.76 10.06 -13.33
N GLY A 419 15.89 9.05 -13.35
CA GLY A 419 14.98 8.80 -14.47
C GLY A 419 13.90 9.88 -14.61
N THR A 420 13.49 10.23 -15.83
CA THR A 420 12.47 11.26 -16.07
C THR A 420 11.06 10.72 -15.86
N VAL A 421 10.15 11.56 -15.37
CA VAL A 421 8.72 11.26 -15.26
C VAL A 421 7.95 12.30 -16.09
N THR A 422 7.26 11.86 -17.13
CA THR A 422 6.48 12.79 -17.96
C THR A 422 5.07 13.04 -17.43
N GLY A 423 4.53 12.12 -16.64
CA GLY A 423 3.26 12.28 -15.94
C GLY A 423 3.36 13.14 -14.68
N ASN A 424 2.33 13.03 -13.86
CA ASN A 424 2.24 13.65 -12.54
C ASN A 424 2.92 12.78 -11.48
N SER A 425 3.28 13.38 -10.34
CA SER A 425 3.77 12.65 -9.18
C SER A 425 2.93 12.92 -7.95
N VAL A 426 2.65 11.88 -7.19
CA VAL A 426 1.96 11.98 -5.89
C VAL A 426 2.84 11.38 -4.79
N VAL A 427 3.07 12.14 -3.72
CA VAL A 427 3.59 11.59 -2.47
C VAL A 427 2.48 11.67 -1.44
N ARG A 428 1.98 10.52 -1.00
CA ARG A 428 0.92 10.39 0.00
C ARG A 428 1.48 9.91 1.32
N ILE A 429 1.25 10.69 2.36
CA ILE A 429 1.48 10.31 3.75
C ILE A 429 0.12 10.02 4.36
N GLN A 430 -0.06 8.79 4.84
CA GLN A 430 -1.36 8.26 5.23
C GLN A 430 -1.36 7.70 6.66
N ASP A 431 -2.47 7.91 7.38
CA ASP A 431 -2.79 7.27 8.67
C ASP A 431 -1.68 7.44 9.73
N LEU A 432 -1.15 8.65 9.83
CA LEU A 432 -0.04 8.97 10.73
C LEU A 432 -0.57 9.61 12.01
N SER A 433 -0.35 8.99 13.17
CA SER A 433 -0.85 9.50 14.45
C SER A 433 0.24 9.64 15.51
N SER A 434 0.04 10.56 16.47
CA SER A 434 0.97 10.79 17.57
C SER A 434 0.83 9.70 18.63
N GLY A 435 1.70 8.69 18.59
CA GLY A 435 1.81 7.70 19.66
C GLY A 435 2.20 6.30 19.20
N THR A 436 3.45 5.90 19.53
CA THR A 436 3.92 4.59 20.04
C THR A 436 5.23 4.03 19.47
N SER A 437 5.92 4.71 18.55
CA SER A 437 7.27 4.28 18.14
C SER A 437 8.25 5.44 18.12
N ALA A 438 9.37 5.33 18.84
CA ALA A 438 10.44 6.33 18.88
C ALA A 438 11.14 6.57 17.51
N TYR A 439 10.77 5.79 16.48
CA TYR A 439 11.37 5.72 15.15
C TYR A 439 10.35 5.63 14.00
N GLY A 440 9.10 6.02 14.25
CA GLY A 440 8.08 6.10 13.18
C GLY A 440 8.36 7.22 12.17
N PHE A 441 7.76 7.11 10.99
CA PHE A 441 7.86 8.06 9.89
C PHE A 441 7.54 9.53 10.28
N ASP A 442 6.76 9.72 11.35
CA ASP A 442 6.31 11.03 11.87
C ASP A 442 7.41 11.92 12.41
N LYS A 443 8.51 11.35 12.88
CA LYS A 443 9.49 12.12 13.62
C LYS A 443 10.73 12.47 12.81
N TYR A 444 11.01 11.72 11.75
CA TYR A 444 12.29 11.81 11.07
C TYR A 444 12.31 11.25 9.64
N ALA A 445 11.54 11.82 8.72
CA ALA A 445 11.84 11.63 7.30
C ALA A 445 13.03 12.52 6.89
N GLY A 446 13.78 12.09 5.88
CA GLY A 446 14.70 12.97 5.16
C GLY A 446 13.94 14.05 4.38
N THR A 447 14.39 14.36 3.17
CA THR A 447 13.61 15.24 2.28
C THR A 447 12.45 14.47 1.68
N ILE A 448 11.24 15.04 1.74
CA ILE A 448 10.08 14.59 0.97
C ILE A 448 9.93 15.56 -0.21
N SER A 449 10.09 15.05 -1.42
CA SER A 449 10.10 15.84 -2.64
C SER A 449 9.05 15.38 -3.64
N GLY A 450 8.48 16.33 -4.38
CA GLY A 450 7.70 16.05 -5.59
C GLY A 450 8.55 15.50 -6.74
N GLY A 451 9.87 15.68 -6.72
CA GLY A 451 10.79 15.24 -7.75
C GLY A 451 11.07 16.33 -8.79
N THR A 452 12.34 16.69 -8.96
CA THR A 452 12.80 17.71 -9.93
C THR A 452 12.76 17.22 -11.39
N ASN A 453 12.67 15.92 -11.58
CA ASN A 453 12.60 15.21 -12.85
C ASN A 453 11.17 14.90 -13.31
N VAL A 454 10.17 15.49 -12.65
CA VAL A 454 8.74 15.35 -12.98
C VAL A 454 8.30 16.58 -13.77
N SER A 455 7.73 16.38 -14.96
CA SER A 455 7.20 17.50 -15.77
C SER A 455 5.75 17.86 -15.45
N GLY A 456 4.97 16.92 -14.92
CA GLY A 456 3.57 17.14 -14.53
C GLY A 456 3.39 17.82 -13.17
N THR A 457 2.17 17.75 -12.66
CA THR A 457 1.83 18.24 -11.32
C THR A 457 2.50 17.38 -10.26
N ARG A 458 3.05 18.04 -9.24
CA ARG A 458 3.77 17.41 -8.12
C ARG A 458 2.96 17.64 -6.84
N THR A 459 2.32 16.60 -6.35
CA THR A 459 1.35 16.70 -5.25
C THR A 459 1.85 16.00 -4.00
N LEU A 460 1.87 16.73 -2.88
CA LEU A 460 1.91 16.14 -1.54
C LEU A 460 0.47 15.91 -1.08
N VAL A 461 0.16 14.71 -0.59
CA VAL A 461 -1.12 14.42 0.06
C VAL A 461 -0.88 14.05 1.52
N LEU A 462 -1.52 14.78 2.42
CA LEU A 462 -1.62 14.44 3.84
C LEU A 462 -3.02 13.86 4.07
N ASP A 463 -3.05 12.58 4.39
CA ASP A 463 -4.26 11.77 4.47
C ASP A 463 -4.38 11.19 5.87
N HIS A 464 -5.36 11.67 6.65
CA HIS A 464 -5.53 11.30 8.06
C HIS A 464 -4.24 11.45 8.91
N VAL A 465 -3.51 12.56 8.74
CA VAL A 465 -2.30 12.86 9.51
C VAL A 465 -2.65 13.68 10.74
N THR A 466 -2.48 13.13 11.94
CA THR A 466 -2.91 13.73 13.23
C THR A 466 -1.77 14.07 14.18
N VAL A 467 -0.52 14.02 13.69
CA VAL A 467 0.64 14.45 14.47
C VAL A 467 0.63 15.96 14.64
N GLY A 468 0.89 16.45 15.87
CA GLY A 468 0.79 17.88 16.16
C GLY A 468 1.74 18.77 15.35
N HIS A 469 2.85 18.21 14.86
CA HIS A 469 3.78 18.88 13.96
C HIS A 469 4.49 17.83 13.09
N PHE A 470 4.36 17.95 11.77
CA PHE A 470 4.93 17.02 10.82
C PHE A 470 6.36 17.43 10.47
N GLN A 471 7.33 16.66 10.96
CA GLN A 471 8.75 17.00 10.89
C GLN A 471 9.42 16.38 9.67
N ALA A 472 9.28 17.06 8.53
CA ALA A 472 9.98 16.70 7.30
C ALA A 472 10.39 17.96 6.51
N SER A 473 11.52 17.86 5.81
CA SER A 473 11.89 18.87 4.82
C SER A 473 11.11 18.62 3.54
N LEU A 474 10.23 19.55 3.16
CA LEU A 474 9.43 19.46 1.94
C LEU A 474 10.09 20.21 0.79
N ALA A 475 10.03 19.67 -0.43
CA ALA A 475 10.59 20.30 -1.63
C ALA A 475 9.84 19.93 -2.92
N ASP A 476 10.00 20.75 -3.96
CA ASP A 476 9.56 20.48 -5.33
C ASP A 476 8.08 20.14 -5.52
N PHE A 477 7.20 20.59 -4.64
CA PHE A 477 5.76 20.42 -4.82
C PHE A 477 5.17 21.60 -5.61
N THR A 478 4.12 21.33 -6.38
CA THR A 478 3.25 22.36 -6.96
C THR A 478 1.94 22.45 -6.19
N HIS A 479 1.52 21.36 -5.57
CA HIS A 479 0.23 21.22 -4.92
C HIS A 479 0.34 20.47 -3.59
N VAL A 480 -0.40 20.91 -2.58
CA VAL A 480 -0.62 20.19 -1.32
C VAL A 480 -2.11 19.92 -1.15
N SER A 481 -2.46 18.67 -0.90
CA SER A 481 -3.82 18.22 -0.61
C SER A 481 -3.89 17.68 0.82
N VAL A 482 -4.87 18.13 1.58
CA VAL A 482 -5.07 17.77 2.99
C VAL A 482 -6.47 17.18 3.12
N VAL A 483 -6.54 15.89 3.48
CA VAL A 483 -7.77 15.10 3.39
C VAL A 483 -8.01 14.25 4.63
N ASN A 484 -9.21 13.69 4.76
CA ASN A 484 -9.61 12.70 5.78
C ASN A 484 -9.34 13.15 7.22
N HIS A 485 -9.81 14.36 7.58
CA HIS A 485 -9.67 14.94 8.93
C HIS A 485 -8.20 15.03 9.40
N THR A 486 -7.28 15.28 8.47
CA THR A 486 -5.89 15.60 8.82
C THR A 486 -5.86 16.80 9.76
N ASN A 487 -5.09 16.71 10.83
CA ASN A 487 -4.85 17.78 11.80
C ASN A 487 -3.36 17.84 12.14
N THR A 488 -2.63 18.74 11.46
CA THR A 488 -1.17 18.83 11.63
C THR A 488 -0.63 20.23 11.34
N ALA A 489 0.68 20.39 11.50
CA ALA A 489 1.41 21.61 11.20
C ALA A 489 2.60 21.33 10.27
N LEU A 490 2.86 22.22 9.32
CA LEU A 490 4.01 22.18 8.41
C LEU A 490 4.87 23.42 8.56
N ASP A 491 6.19 23.25 8.40
CA ASP A 491 7.16 24.36 8.40
C ASP A 491 7.41 24.98 7.03
N SER A 492 6.86 24.38 5.98
CA SER A 492 6.97 24.86 4.62
C SER A 492 5.95 24.15 3.73
N LEU A 493 5.67 24.71 2.55
CA LEU A 493 4.92 24.05 1.48
C LEU A 493 5.82 23.35 0.44
N GLY A 494 7.14 23.42 0.61
CA GLY A 494 8.09 22.82 -0.33
C GLY A 494 7.98 23.38 -1.75
N GLY A 495 7.60 24.66 -1.88
CA GLY A 495 7.41 25.34 -3.17
C GLY A 495 5.99 25.24 -3.75
N ALA A 496 5.06 24.55 -3.08
CA ALA A 496 3.69 24.43 -3.59
C ALA A 496 2.98 25.79 -3.67
N LEU A 497 2.27 25.99 -4.77
CA LEU A 497 1.54 27.23 -5.06
C LEU A 497 0.05 27.10 -4.72
N THR A 498 -0.44 25.87 -4.62
CA THR A 498 -1.85 25.57 -4.36
C THR A 498 -2.00 24.65 -3.17
N VAL A 499 -2.94 24.97 -2.29
CA VAL A 499 -3.35 24.11 -1.16
C VAL A 499 -4.84 23.81 -1.27
N THR A 500 -5.22 22.54 -1.15
CA THR A 500 -6.63 22.12 -1.05
C THR A 500 -6.86 21.39 0.26
N MET A 501 -7.91 21.78 0.98
CA MET A 501 -8.30 21.16 2.25
C MET A 501 -9.70 20.59 2.13
N GLU A 502 -9.85 19.29 2.41
CA GLU A 502 -11.15 18.64 2.54
C GLU A 502 -11.87 19.09 3.81
N ALA A 503 -13.17 18.84 3.85
CA ALA A 503 -14.03 19.12 4.98
C ALA A 503 -13.48 18.53 6.29
N GLY A 504 -13.61 19.30 7.38
CA GLY A 504 -13.19 18.90 8.73
C GLY A 504 -11.68 18.80 8.97
N SER A 505 -10.84 19.08 7.97
CA SER A 505 -9.38 19.04 8.12
C SER A 505 -8.83 20.35 8.72
N SER A 506 -7.75 20.25 9.49
CA SER A 506 -7.06 21.37 10.13
C SER A 506 -5.57 21.39 9.77
N LEU A 507 -5.05 22.56 9.40
CA LEU A 507 -3.65 22.74 9.02
C LEU A 507 -3.08 24.03 9.59
N VAL A 508 -1.88 23.94 10.15
CA VAL A 508 -1.07 25.12 10.50
C VAL A 508 0.13 25.18 9.55
N LEU A 509 0.34 26.32 8.90
CA LEU A 509 1.48 26.53 8.00
C LEU A 509 2.38 27.63 8.57
N ASN A 510 3.61 27.26 8.92
CA ASN A 510 4.64 28.20 9.32
C ASN A 510 5.45 28.62 8.09
N GLY A 511 5.58 29.93 7.82
CA GLY A 511 6.46 30.46 6.78
C GLY A 511 5.96 30.19 5.35
N VAL A 512 4.90 30.87 4.94
CA VAL A 512 4.32 30.72 3.60
C VAL A 512 4.86 31.78 2.64
N SER A 513 5.57 31.34 1.60
CA SER A 513 6.01 32.17 0.47
C SER A 513 5.50 31.59 -0.85
N GLY A 514 5.14 32.46 -1.80
CA GLY A 514 4.73 32.05 -3.15
C GLY A 514 3.37 31.37 -3.29
N LEU A 515 2.62 31.12 -2.20
CA LEU A 515 1.24 30.60 -2.27
C LEU A 515 0.37 31.51 -3.14
N THR A 516 -0.38 30.94 -4.08
CA THR A 516 -1.27 31.70 -4.97
C THR A 516 -2.73 31.31 -4.84
N MET A 517 -3.02 30.07 -4.45
CA MET A 517 -4.39 29.55 -4.38
C MET A 517 -4.61 28.66 -3.16
N LEU A 518 -5.73 28.87 -2.49
CA LEU A 518 -6.22 28.05 -1.39
C LEU A 518 -7.67 27.65 -1.68
N ILE A 519 -7.98 26.37 -1.50
CA ILE A 519 -9.34 25.84 -1.65
C ILE A 519 -9.73 25.21 -0.31
N LEU A 520 -10.80 25.71 0.31
CA LEU A 520 -11.26 25.28 1.64
C LEU A 520 -12.60 24.56 1.56
N GLY A 521 -12.64 23.32 2.04
CA GLY A 521 -13.88 22.58 2.27
C GLY A 521 -14.61 23.01 3.55
N GLU A 522 -15.81 22.47 3.72
CA GLU A 522 -16.69 22.76 4.87
C GLU A 522 -16.05 22.38 6.21
N HIS A 523 -16.12 23.29 7.18
CA HIS A 523 -15.46 23.18 8.49
C HIS A 523 -13.93 23.01 8.44
N ALA A 524 -13.28 23.25 7.30
CA ALA A 524 -11.82 23.26 7.24
C ALA A 524 -11.26 24.42 8.07
N SER A 525 -10.13 24.18 8.76
CA SER A 525 -9.45 25.16 9.59
C SER A 525 -8.00 25.35 9.15
N LEU A 526 -7.66 26.50 8.59
CA LEU A 526 -6.29 26.84 8.19
C LEU A 526 -5.74 27.98 9.05
N THR A 527 -4.53 27.82 9.57
CA THR A 527 -3.76 28.88 10.21
C THR A 527 -2.49 29.16 9.40
N LEU A 528 -2.32 30.40 8.94
CA LEU A 528 -1.11 30.85 8.24
C LEU A 528 -0.26 31.72 9.17
N GLN A 529 1.02 31.38 9.31
CA GLN A 529 2.00 32.16 10.06
C GLN A 529 3.07 32.72 9.11
N GLY A 530 3.27 34.04 9.12
CA GLY A 530 4.31 34.71 8.31
C GLY A 530 4.05 34.63 6.80
N LEU A 531 2.83 34.95 6.34
CA LEU A 531 2.50 34.99 4.91
C LEU A 531 3.26 36.13 4.21
N THR A 532 4.06 35.79 3.20
CA THR A 532 4.86 36.74 2.40
C THR A 532 4.48 36.75 0.91
N ALA A 533 3.32 36.21 0.56
CA ALA A 533 2.86 36.12 -0.84
C ALA A 533 2.36 37.47 -1.40
N ASP A 534 2.55 37.66 -2.71
CA ASP A 534 2.10 38.84 -3.45
C ASP A 534 0.58 38.88 -3.62
N MET A 535 -0.04 37.74 -3.92
CA MET A 535 -1.49 37.60 -4.00
C MET A 535 -1.92 36.16 -3.76
N VAL A 536 -2.90 35.94 -2.88
CA VAL A 536 -3.52 34.65 -2.58
C VAL A 536 -5.01 34.73 -2.89
N ILE A 537 -5.50 33.81 -3.70
CA ILE A 537 -6.93 33.60 -3.93
C ILE A 537 -7.41 32.47 -3.02
N VAL A 538 -8.40 32.75 -2.18
CA VAL A 538 -9.08 31.78 -1.33
C VAL A 538 -10.42 31.44 -1.98
N ASP A 539 -10.51 30.26 -2.58
CA ASP A 539 -11.74 29.72 -3.14
C ASP A 539 -12.57 29.07 -2.04
N ILE A 540 -13.76 29.63 -1.83
CA ILE A 540 -14.77 29.20 -0.86
C ILE A 540 -16.08 28.82 -1.57
N THR A 541 -16.03 28.60 -2.88
CA THR A 541 -17.20 28.25 -3.69
C THR A 541 -17.87 26.99 -3.14
N GLY A 542 -19.13 27.12 -2.73
CA GLY A 542 -19.89 26.02 -2.10
C GLY A 542 -19.57 25.74 -0.63
N THR A 543 -18.74 26.56 0.02
CA THR A 543 -18.35 26.40 1.43
C THR A 543 -19.03 27.47 2.30
N SER A 544 -19.81 27.03 3.28
CA SER A 544 -20.59 27.90 4.18
C SER A 544 -19.90 28.17 5.50
N ASN A 545 -19.15 27.20 6.02
CA ASN A 545 -18.40 27.35 7.27
C ASN A 545 -16.95 26.96 7.04
N TYR A 546 -16.03 27.84 7.40
CA TYR A 546 -14.59 27.58 7.39
C TYR A 546 -13.92 28.49 8.41
N THR A 547 -12.72 28.10 8.85
CA THR A 547 -11.87 28.95 9.68
C THR A 547 -10.59 29.24 8.92
N LEU A 548 -10.32 30.51 8.67
CA LEU A 548 -9.03 30.98 8.18
C LEU A 548 -8.45 31.92 9.25
N SER A 549 -7.30 31.60 9.80
CA SER A 549 -6.61 32.41 10.79
C SER A 549 -5.27 32.89 10.24
N LEU A 550 -5.00 34.18 10.40
CA LEU A 550 -3.73 34.80 10.04
C LEU A 550 -3.08 35.27 11.35
N THR A 551 -1.89 34.77 11.69
CA THR A 551 -1.20 35.24 12.91
C THR A 551 -0.48 36.56 12.70
N GLU A 552 -0.16 36.91 11.45
CA GLU A 552 0.43 38.18 11.05
C GLU A 552 -0.38 38.80 9.90
N ILE A 553 -0.57 40.12 9.94
CA ILE A 553 -1.24 40.84 8.84
C ILE A 553 -0.25 40.92 7.66
N PRO A 554 -0.64 40.49 6.44
CA PRO A 554 0.19 40.68 5.26
C PRO A 554 0.56 42.16 5.09
N ALA A 555 1.74 42.46 4.54
CA ALA A 555 2.18 43.84 4.33
C ALA A 555 1.15 44.68 3.55
N ASN A 556 0.36 44.04 2.68
CA ASN A 556 -0.79 44.63 2.01
C ASN A 556 -2.03 43.70 2.10
N PRO A 557 -3.12 44.10 2.76
CA PRO A 557 -4.35 43.31 2.84
C PRO A 557 -5.00 43.01 1.47
N ASP A 558 -4.76 43.85 0.47
CA ASP A 558 -5.26 43.64 -0.91
C ASP A 558 -4.64 42.39 -1.57
N ASN A 559 -3.60 41.82 -0.96
CA ASN A 559 -2.97 40.59 -1.41
C ASN A 559 -3.81 39.34 -1.10
N ILE A 560 -4.95 39.45 -0.41
CA ILE A 560 -5.85 38.30 -0.20
C ILE A 560 -7.19 38.60 -0.87
N LYS A 561 -7.63 37.67 -1.72
CA LYS A 561 -8.91 37.75 -2.42
C LYS A 561 -9.72 36.48 -2.19
N PHE A 562 -11.03 36.60 -2.17
CA PHE A 562 -11.95 35.48 -1.98
C PHE A 562 -12.73 35.22 -3.26
N LEU A 563 -12.71 33.99 -3.75
CA LEU A 563 -13.52 33.55 -4.88
C LEU A 563 -14.74 32.80 -4.33
N ASN A 564 -15.94 33.25 -4.70
CA ASN A 564 -17.19 32.58 -4.38
C ASN A 564 -18.12 32.59 -5.59
N ASP A 565 -18.56 31.42 -6.04
CA ASP A 565 -19.46 31.24 -7.18
C ASP A 565 -19.01 32.00 -8.45
N GLY A 566 -17.69 32.02 -8.70
CA GLY A 566 -17.09 32.71 -9.85
C GLY A 566 -16.90 34.21 -9.69
N VAL A 567 -17.23 34.80 -8.54
CA VAL A 567 -17.05 36.23 -8.24
C VAL A 567 -15.90 36.44 -7.25
N LEU A 568 -15.03 37.40 -7.55
CA LEU A 568 -13.88 37.74 -6.72
C LEU A 568 -14.18 38.92 -5.78
N HIS A 569 -13.89 38.76 -4.50
CA HIS A 569 -14.13 39.73 -3.44
C HIS A 569 -12.81 40.14 -2.77
N ASP A 570 -12.67 41.42 -2.42
CA ASP A 570 -11.49 41.94 -1.73
C ASP A 570 -11.60 41.75 -0.21
N ALA A 571 -10.43 41.61 0.42
CA ALA A 571 -10.35 41.47 1.86
C ALA A 571 -10.52 42.82 2.60
N VAL A 572 -11.70 43.10 3.16
CA VAL A 572 -11.98 44.20 4.12
C VAL A 572 -11.76 43.84 5.59
N MET A 573 -11.02 44.66 6.35
CA MET A 573 -10.92 44.54 7.81
C MET A 573 -12.15 45.13 8.51
N SER A 574 -12.75 44.39 9.44
CA SER A 574 -13.83 44.90 10.30
C SER A 574 -13.27 45.85 11.36
N THR A 575 -13.99 46.94 11.62
CA THR A 575 -13.70 47.91 12.68
C THR A 575 -14.63 47.78 13.88
N ASP A 576 -15.51 46.77 13.89
CA ASP A 576 -16.46 46.52 14.98
C ASP A 576 -15.72 46.02 16.25
N PRO A 577 -15.72 46.79 17.36
CA PRO A 577 -15.08 46.39 18.60
C PRO A 577 -15.75 45.21 19.31
N GLN A 578 -16.99 44.84 18.94
CA GLN A 578 -17.70 43.67 19.49
C GLN A 578 -17.52 42.40 18.64
N ALA A 579 -16.99 42.52 17.43
CA ALA A 579 -16.51 41.38 16.66
C ALA A 579 -15.14 40.98 17.25
N ASN A 580 -15.13 39.99 18.17
CA ASN A 580 -13.91 39.46 18.79
C ASN A 580 -12.78 39.25 17.75
N SER A 581 -11.82 40.17 17.68
CA SER A 581 -10.55 40.07 16.96
C SER A 581 -10.59 39.50 15.53
N ALA A 582 -11.71 39.64 14.82
CA ALA A 582 -11.95 38.98 13.53
C ALA A 582 -12.01 39.95 12.36
N MET A 583 -11.28 39.66 11.28
CA MET A 583 -11.61 40.22 9.97
C MET A 583 -12.99 39.70 9.57
N VAL A 584 -13.97 40.60 9.41
CA VAL A 584 -15.30 40.27 8.88
C VAL A 584 -15.39 40.99 7.54
N PHE A 585 -15.65 40.26 6.45
CA PHE A 585 -15.89 40.88 5.14
C PHE A 585 -17.32 41.37 5.01
N ALA A 586 -17.44 42.46 4.27
CA ALA A 586 -18.71 43.05 3.90
C ALA A 586 -19.58 42.02 3.17
N GLN A 587 -20.69 41.63 3.81
CA GLN A 587 -21.89 41.00 3.25
C GLN A 587 -21.68 40.34 1.88
N VAL A 588 -21.18 39.10 1.89
CA VAL A 588 -21.70 38.10 0.96
C VAL A 588 -23.21 38.00 1.28
N PRO A 589 -24.13 38.02 0.30
CA PRO A 589 -25.55 37.84 0.58
C PRO A 589 -25.83 36.39 1.01
N GLU A 590 -25.48 36.08 2.28
CA GLU A 590 -25.48 34.77 2.99
C GLU A 590 -24.64 33.64 2.36
N PRO A 591 -24.06 32.67 3.13
CA PRO A 591 -24.44 32.18 4.46
C PRO A 591 -23.29 32.02 5.50
N GLY A 592 -23.64 31.71 6.76
CA GLY A 592 -22.75 31.00 7.71
C GLY A 592 -21.68 31.81 8.44
N SER A 593 -21.39 31.43 9.69
CA SER A 593 -20.47 32.13 10.58
C SER A 593 -19.00 31.90 10.20
N ALA A 594 -18.43 32.78 9.38
CA ALA A 594 -16.98 32.86 9.20
C ALA A 594 -16.32 33.53 10.42
N SER A 595 -15.47 32.81 11.15
CA SER A 595 -14.61 33.40 12.19
C SER A 595 -13.16 33.45 11.71
N LEU A 596 -12.67 34.64 11.35
CA LEU A 596 -11.23 34.88 11.23
C LEU A 596 -10.69 35.26 12.61
N GLY A 597 -9.66 34.61 13.14
CA GLY A 597 -9.07 34.99 14.43
C GLY A 597 -7.72 35.66 14.23
N LEU A 598 -7.56 36.91 14.68
CA LEU A 598 -6.27 37.61 14.68
C LEU A 598 -5.64 37.53 16.08
N ALA A 599 -4.76 36.56 16.29
CA ALA A 599 -4.05 36.38 17.56
C ALA A 599 -2.82 37.30 17.63
N GLY A 600 -2.95 38.51 18.20
CA GLY A 600 -1.75 39.32 18.52
C GLY A 600 -1.87 40.85 18.66
N LEU A 601 -3.06 41.44 18.74
CA LEU A 601 -3.21 42.90 18.56
C LEU A 601 -3.04 43.81 19.79
N ALA A 602 -2.60 43.30 20.94
CA ALA A 602 -2.45 44.15 22.12
C ALA A 602 -1.41 45.29 21.96
N PHE A 603 -0.43 45.15 21.04
CA PHE A 603 0.65 46.13 20.91
C PHE A 603 0.51 47.15 19.76
N LEU A 604 -0.27 46.87 18.70
CA LEU A 604 -0.36 47.76 17.53
C LEU A 604 -1.47 48.82 17.63
N LEU A 605 -2.59 48.52 18.30
CA LEU A 605 -3.68 49.48 18.52
C LEU A 605 -3.23 50.70 19.36
N TRP A 606 -2.17 50.54 20.16
CA TRP A 606 -1.61 51.65 20.94
C TRP A 606 -0.75 52.61 20.09
N ARG A 607 -0.12 52.13 19.01
CA ARG A 607 0.79 52.95 18.19
C ARG A 607 0.06 53.81 17.15
N ARG A 608 -1.15 53.43 16.71
CA ARG A 608 -1.97 54.24 15.78
C ARG A 608 -2.78 55.35 16.45
N ARG A 609 -3.01 55.33 17.77
CA ARG A 609 -3.70 56.43 18.48
C ARG A 609 -2.89 57.73 18.66
N ARG A 610 -1.62 57.80 18.21
CA ARG A 610 -0.78 59.01 18.33
C ARG A 610 -0.56 59.81 17.04
N LYS A 611 -1.27 59.52 15.95
CA LYS A 611 -1.26 60.40 14.77
C LYS A 611 -2.69 60.67 14.31
N MET A 612 -3.18 61.87 14.64
CA MET A 612 -4.26 62.68 14.04
C MET A 612 -4.85 63.55 15.19
N PHE A 613 -4.83 64.88 15.25
CA PHE A 613 -4.28 66.01 14.48
C PHE A 613 -4.12 67.21 15.45
N HIS A 614 -3.57 68.34 14.98
CA HIS A 614 -3.80 69.66 15.58
C HIS A 614 -5.29 69.96 15.75
#